data_AF-A0A1G8JLR6-F1
#
_entry.id   AF-A0A1G8JLR6-F1
#
_cell.length_a   1.000
_cell.length_b   1.000
_cell.length_c   1.000
_cell.angle_alpha   90.00
_cell.angle_beta   90.00
_cell.angle_gamma   90.00
#
_symmetry.space_group_name_H-M   'P 1'
#
loop_
_entity.id
_entity.type
_entity.pdbx_description
1 polymer ?
#
loop_
_entity_poly.entity_id
_entity_poly.type
_entity_poly.pdbx_seq_one_letter_code
_entity_poly.pdbx_strand_id
1 'polypeptide(L)'
;MRKCLIKILVISGIILLQGCKVQYSDLSVLQLKVQDIGKVCLNSDEKSNLSKISNIKRKYFTSAIYTTVDGKNICFPINDKTFDYNYYKLNEDNIHTKEIKIFYKIFNVNNKEIKVVYKINE
;
A
#
# COMPACT_ATOMS: atom_id res chain seq x y z
N MET A 1 51.41 -36.14 -26.54
CA MET A 1 51.08 -36.36 -25.12
C MET A 1 50.12 -35.29 -24.64
N ARG A 2 48.92 -35.71 -24.21
CA ARG A 2 48.18 -35.16 -23.05
C ARG A 2 48.06 -33.63 -22.90
N LYS A 3 46.89 -33.07 -23.20
CA LYS A 3 45.85 -32.73 -22.19
C LYS A 3 44.74 -31.89 -22.82
N CYS A 4 43.55 -32.48 -22.85
CA CYS A 4 42.28 -31.79 -23.00
C CYS A 4 42.09 -30.88 -21.78
N LEU A 5 41.89 -29.58 -22.01
CA LEU A 5 41.50 -28.62 -20.98
C LEU A 5 40.15 -28.04 -21.39
N ILE A 6 39.10 -28.68 -20.90
CA ILE A 6 37.73 -28.17 -20.92
C ILE A 6 37.73 -26.90 -20.06
N LYS A 7 37.63 -25.73 -20.68
CA LYS A 7 37.34 -24.48 -19.97
C LYS A 7 35.85 -24.49 -19.62
N ILE A 8 35.54 -24.95 -18.41
CA ILE A 8 34.23 -24.75 -17.80
C ILE A 8 34.12 -23.26 -17.49
N LEU A 9 33.39 -22.52 -18.32
CA LEU A 9 33.00 -21.15 -18.03
C LEU A 9 31.89 -21.21 -16.98
N VAL A 10 32.26 -21.14 -15.69
CA VAL A 10 31.30 -20.95 -14.61
C VAL A 10 30.78 -19.52 -14.72
N ILE A 11 29.63 -19.36 -15.38
CA ILE A 11 28.86 -18.12 -15.35
C ILE A 11 28.38 -17.99 -13.90
N SER A 12 29.12 -17.24 -13.08
CA SER A 12 28.67 -16.89 -11.75
C SER A 12 27.44 -16.01 -11.91
N GLY A 13 26.26 -16.63 -11.78
CA GLY A 13 25.00 -15.94 -11.65
C GLY A 13 25.04 -15.10 -10.38
N ILE A 14 25.60 -13.91 -10.46
CA ILE A 14 25.28 -12.82 -9.54
C ILE A 14 23.89 -12.36 -9.98
N ILE A 15 22.88 -13.13 -9.58
CA ILE A 15 21.54 -12.62 -9.43
C ILE A 15 21.69 -11.56 -8.35
N LEU A 16 21.90 -10.31 -8.79
CA LEU A 16 21.62 -9.15 -7.99
C LEU A 16 20.15 -9.30 -7.61
N LEU A 17 19.92 -9.87 -6.42
CA LEU A 17 18.72 -9.60 -5.64
C LEU A 17 18.75 -8.08 -5.41
N GLN A 18 18.29 -7.34 -6.42
CA GLN A 18 17.67 -6.05 -6.22
C GLN A 18 16.47 -6.37 -5.35
N GLY A 19 16.72 -6.44 -4.04
CA GLY A 19 15.67 -6.41 -3.05
C GLY A 19 14.78 -5.27 -3.47
N CYS A 20 13.52 -5.56 -3.75
CA CYS A 20 12.53 -4.56 -4.08
C CYS A 20 12.42 -3.63 -2.86
N LYS A 21 13.31 -2.64 -2.77
CA LYS A 21 13.02 -1.42 -2.05
C LYS A 21 11.82 -0.87 -2.80
N VAL A 22 10.63 -1.07 -2.24
CA VAL A 22 9.41 -0.40 -2.69
C VAL A 22 9.75 1.08 -2.63
N GLN A 23 10.08 1.64 -3.79
CA GLN A 23 10.44 3.03 -3.93
C GLN A 23 9.12 3.79 -3.76
N TYR A 24 8.91 4.37 -2.58
CA TYR A 24 7.71 5.12 -2.24
C TYR A 24 7.59 6.46 -3.00
N SER A 25 8.42 6.68 -4.04
CA SER A 25 8.47 7.91 -4.84
C SER A 25 7.17 8.18 -5.60
N ASP A 26 6.30 7.18 -5.76
CA ASP A 26 5.11 7.27 -6.61
C ASP A 26 3.80 7.37 -5.80
N LEU A 27 3.87 7.73 -4.51
CA LEU A 27 2.67 7.91 -3.69
C LEU A 27 2.18 9.35 -3.76
N SER A 28 0.91 9.53 -4.10
CA SER A 28 0.21 10.80 -3.95
C SER A 28 -0.02 11.10 -2.47
N VAL A 29 -0.12 12.38 -2.13
CA VAL A 29 -0.32 12.85 -0.76
C VAL A 29 -1.63 13.62 -0.66
N LEU A 30 -2.40 13.38 0.42
CA LEU A 30 -3.59 14.14 0.78
C LEU A 30 -3.54 14.42 2.28
N GLN A 31 -3.81 15.66 2.66
CA GLN A 31 -3.93 16.07 4.06
C GLN A 31 -5.41 16.04 4.45
N LEU A 32 -5.73 15.36 5.56
CA LEU A 32 -7.10 15.22 6.04
C LEU A 32 -7.14 14.98 7.55
N LYS A 33 -8.29 15.25 8.17
CA LYS A 33 -8.55 14.88 9.57
C LYS A 33 -9.11 13.45 9.64
N VAL A 34 -8.41 12.55 10.32
CA VAL A 34 -8.89 11.17 10.49
C VAL A 34 -9.95 11.13 11.57
N GLN A 35 -11.11 10.56 11.26
CA GLN A 35 -12.15 10.33 12.25
C GLN A 35 -12.04 8.95 12.86
N ASP A 36 -11.80 7.93 12.02
CA ASP A 36 -11.73 6.54 12.47
C ASP A 36 -10.82 5.71 11.54
N ILE A 37 -10.27 4.62 12.06
CA ILE A 37 -9.65 3.54 11.29
C ILE A 37 -10.39 2.24 11.62
N GLY A 38 -11.19 1.78 10.66
CA GLY A 38 -12.11 0.67 10.86
C GLY A 38 -12.04 -0.38 9.77
N LYS A 39 -13.07 -1.22 9.68
CA LYS A 39 -13.20 -2.23 8.62
C LYS A 39 -13.26 -1.57 7.24
N VAL A 40 -12.70 -2.21 6.23
CA VAL A 40 -12.72 -1.70 4.86
C VAL A 40 -14.14 -1.60 4.30
N CYS A 41 -14.41 -0.51 3.58
CA CYS A 41 -15.70 -0.21 2.94
C CYS A 41 -15.89 -0.84 1.55
N LEU A 42 -15.06 -1.82 1.16
CA LEU A 42 -15.12 -2.46 -0.15
C LEU A 42 -15.91 -3.77 -0.07
N ASN A 43 -16.77 -4.01 -1.06
CA ASN A 43 -17.44 -5.29 -1.21
C ASN A 43 -16.50 -6.38 -1.76
N SER A 44 -16.99 -7.62 -1.83
CA SER A 44 -16.17 -8.77 -2.28
C SER A 44 -15.59 -8.58 -3.68
N ASP A 45 -16.37 -8.07 -4.61
CA ASP A 45 -15.97 -7.95 -6.01
C ASP A 45 -14.99 -6.79 -6.21
N GLU A 46 -15.25 -5.65 -5.55
CA GLU A 46 -14.33 -4.53 -5.48
C GLU A 46 -12.96 -4.98 -4.95
N LYS A 47 -12.91 -5.75 -3.86
CA LYS A 47 -11.65 -6.29 -3.33
C LYS A 47 -10.95 -7.23 -4.31
N SER A 48 -11.70 -8.08 -5.01
CA SER A 48 -11.16 -9.03 -5.99
C SER A 48 -10.52 -8.29 -7.17
N ASN A 49 -11.25 -7.33 -7.73
CA ASN A 49 -10.79 -6.53 -8.87
C ASN A 49 -9.62 -5.63 -8.46
N LEU A 50 -9.73 -4.96 -7.31
CA LEU A 50 -8.64 -4.14 -6.77
C LEU A 50 -7.38 -4.98 -6.56
N SER A 51 -7.51 -6.21 -6.06
CA SER A 51 -6.38 -7.13 -5.86
C SER A 51 -5.65 -7.46 -7.16
N LYS A 52 -6.39 -7.69 -8.25
CA LYS A 52 -5.83 -7.96 -9.58
C LYS A 52 -5.09 -6.75 -10.15
N ILE A 53 -5.69 -5.57 -10.11
CA ILE A 53 -5.12 -4.36 -10.74
C ILE A 53 -3.97 -3.74 -9.93
N SER A 54 -4.00 -3.86 -8.61
CA SER A 54 -2.98 -3.28 -7.72
C SER A 54 -1.81 -4.21 -7.43
N ASN A 55 -1.94 -5.50 -7.79
CA ASN A 55 -1.03 -6.56 -7.37
C ASN A 55 -0.89 -6.69 -5.83
N ILE A 56 -1.88 -6.21 -5.07
CA ILE A 56 -1.99 -6.39 -3.62
C ILE A 56 -2.90 -7.59 -3.36
N LYS A 57 -2.49 -8.55 -2.53
CA LYS A 57 -3.34 -9.69 -2.19
C LYS A 57 -4.60 -9.22 -1.47
N ARG A 58 -5.76 -9.77 -1.87
CA ARG A 58 -7.08 -9.49 -1.26
C ARG A 58 -7.10 -9.49 0.27
N LYS A 59 -6.32 -10.36 0.93
CA LYS A 59 -6.22 -10.45 2.39
C LYS A 59 -5.63 -9.20 3.08
N TYR A 60 -5.05 -8.28 2.32
CA TYR A 60 -4.50 -7.02 2.80
C TYR A 60 -5.45 -5.83 2.59
N PHE A 61 -6.70 -6.09 2.20
CA PHE A 61 -7.78 -5.10 2.19
C PHE A 61 -8.79 -5.47 3.26
N THR A 62 -8.44 -5.19 4.52
CA THR A 62 -9.29 -5.45 5.68
C THR A 62 -9.67 -4.18 6.43
N SER A 63 -8.84 -3.13 6.35
CA SER A 63 -9.06 -1.86 7.05
C SER A 63 -9.25 -0.66 6.11
N ALA A 64 -9.77 0.45 6.64
CA ALA A 64 -9.88 1.72 5.95
C ALA A 64 -9.78 2.91 6.91
N ILE A 65 -9.30 4.04 6.39
CA ILE A 65 -9.37 5.35 7.05
C ILE A 65 -10.70 6.02 6.68
N TYR A 66 -11.40 6.55 7.68
CA TYR A 66 -12.63 7.30 7.53
C TYR A 66 -12.43 8.78 7.88
N THR A 67 -13.04 9.65 7.09
CA THR A 67 -13.08 11.10 7.31
C THR A 67 -14.42 11.66 6.81
N THR A 68 -14.72 12.91 7.15
CA THR A 68 -15.84 13.64 6.58
C THR A 68 -15.32 14.85 5.80
N VAL A 69 -15.75 15.00 4.55
CA VAL A 69 -15.51 16.18 3.72
C VAL A 69 -16.86 16.68 3.22
N ASP A 70 -17.15 17.97 3.45
CA ASP A 70 -18.42 18.60 3.08
C ASP A 70 -19.67 17.83 3.55
N GLY A 71 -19.62 17.31 4.78
CA GLY A 71 -20.69 16.51 5.38
C GLY A 71 -20.83 15.08 4.84
N LYS A 72 -19.95 14.65 3.92
CA LYS A 72 -19.94 13.30 3.35
C LYS A 72 -18.84 12.45 3.97
N ASN A 73 -19.19 11.23 4.38
CA ASN A 73 -18.22 10.26 4.86
C ASN A 73 -17.43 9.68 3.69
N ILE A 74 -16.12 9.88 3.71
CA ILE A 74 -15.19 9.35 2.74
C ILE A 74 -14.41 8.22 3.39
N CYS A 75 -14.25 7.13 2.66
CA CYS A 75 -13.51 5.95 3.07
C CYS A 75 -12.31 5.72 2.14
N PHE A 76 -11.15 5.50 2.75
CA PHE A 76 -9.90 5.20 2.07
C PHE A 76 -9.38 3.81 2.48
N PRO A 77 -9.55 2.78 1.65
CA PRO A 77 -9.03 1.44 1.92
C PRO A 77 -7.53 1.45 2.20
N ILE A 78 -7.08 0.68 3.19
CA ILE A 78 -5.67 0.56 3.56
C ILE A 78 -5.07 -0.67 2.90
N ASN A 79 -3.83 -0.56 2.43
CA ASN A 79 -2.99 -1.70 2.12
C ASN A 79 -2.33 -2.19 3.41
N ASP A 80 -2.95 -3.18 4.06
CA ASP A 80 -2.52 -3.70 5.37
C ASP A 80 -1.14 -4.36 5.32
N LYS A 81 -0.61 -4.66 4.13
CA LYS A 81 0.73 -5.21 3.96
C LYS A 81 1.82 -4.19 4.32
N THR A 82 1.58 -2.91 4.04
CA THR A 82 2.61 -1.85 4.12
C THR A 82 2.30 -0.79 5.15
N PHE A 83 1.06 -0.71 5.62
CA PHE A 83 0.63 0.27 6.59
C PHE A 83 1.28 0.03 7.96
N ASP A 84 1.87 1.07 8.54
CA ASP A 84 2.50 0.99 9.86
C ASP A 84 1.46 1.19 10.96
N TYR A 85 0.89 0.07 11.41
CA TYR A 85 -0.07 0.05 12.52
C TYR A 85 0.57 0.38 13.87
N ASN A 86 1.88 0.24 14.02
CA ASN A 86 2.56 0.63 15.26
C ASN A 86 2.67 2.15 15.33
N TYR A 87 3.04 2.80 14.21
CA TYR A 87 3.00 4.26 14.12
C TYR A 87 1.60 4.81 14.44
N TYR A 88 0.54 4.22 13.87
CA TYR A 88 -0.83 4.62 14.19
C TYR A 88 -1.11 4.53 15.70
N LYS A 89 -0.85 3.37 16.32
CA LYS A 89 -1.13 3.16 17.75
C LYS A 89 -0.35 4.09 18.67
N LEU A 90 0.91 4.38 18.33
CA LEU A 90 1.75 5.29 19.12
C LEU A 90 1.32 6.76 19.01
N ASN A 91 0.54 7.11 17.98
CA ASN A 91 0.15 8.48 17.66
C ASN A 91 -1.37 8.66 17.55
N GLU A 92 -2.17 7.73 18.08
CA GLU A 92 -3.62 7.68 17.89
C GLU A 92 -4.28 9.00 18.29
N ASP A 93 -3.98 9.51 19.49
CA ASP A 93 -4.49 10.80 19.99
C ASP A 93 -4.19 11.97 19.04
N ASN A 94 -2.98 12.01 18.50
CA ASN A 94 -2.57 13.05 17.56
C ASN A 94 -3.31 12.91 16.22
N ILE A 95 -3.48 11.69 15.73
CA ILE A 95 -4.09 11.40 14.42
C ILE A 95 -5.56 11.83 14.37
N HIS A 96 -6.28 11.74 15.49
CA HIS A 96 -7.70 12.14 15.57
C HIS A 96 -7.91 13.64 15.85
N THR A 97 -6.89 14.35 16.33
CA THR A 97 -7.02 15.75 16.74
C THR A 97 -6.58 16.75 15.67
N LYS A 98 -5.61 16.40 14.82
CA LYS A 98 -5.10 17.27 13.75
C LYS A 98 -5.28 16.67 12.36
N GLU A 99 -4.96 17.47 11.35
CA GLU A 99 -4.84 16.95 10.00
C GLU A 99 -3.53 16.17 9.84
N ILE A 100 -3.61 15.02 9.19
CA ILE A 100 -2.47 14.16 8.90
C ILE A 100 -2.36 13.91 7.40
N LYS A 101 -1.15 13.60 6.94
CA LYS A 101 -0.88 13.23 5.56
C LYS A 101 -1.11 11.75 5.36
N ILE A 102 -2.06 11.40 4.50
CA ILE A 102 -2.18 10.05 3.96
C ILE A 102 -1.38 9.95 2.65
N PHE A 103 -0.67 8.84 2.46
CA PHE A 103 0.06 8.55 1.23
C PHE A 103 -0.62 7.40 0.51
N TYR A 104 -1.04 7.62 -0.74
CA TYR A 104 -1.95 6.71 -1.43
C TYR A 104 -1.59 6.51 -2.90
N LYS A 105 -2.16 5.45 -3.50
CA LYS A 105 -2.24 5.28 -4.96
C LYS A 105 -3.69 5.23 -5.40
N ILE A 106 -3.96 5.70 -6.61
CA ILE A 106 -5.28 5.68 -7.23
C ILE A 106 -5.43 4.42 -8.09
N PHE A 107 -6.57 3.75 -7.95
CA PHE A 107 -6.94 2.60 -8.77
C PHE A 107 -8.38 2.75 -9.26
N ASN A 108 -8.64 2.43 -10.52
CA ASN A 108 -9.99 2.46 -11.08
C ASN A 108 -10.59 1.05 -11.05
N VAL A 109 -11.65 0.86 -10.28
CA VAL A 109 -12.38 -0.41 -10.15
C VAL A 109 -13.85 -0.16 -10.49
N ASN A 110 -14.38 -0.85 -11.50
CA ASN A 110 -15.80 -0.74 -11.88
C ASN A 110 -16.26 0.71 -12.09
N ASN A 111 -15.47 1.52 -12.81
CA ASN A 111 -15.69 2.96 -13.03
C ASN A 111 -15.70 3.83 -11.76
N LYS A 112 -15.19 3.32 -10.64
CA LYS A 112 -15.01 4.06 -9.40
C LYS A 112 -13.52 4.23 -9.10
N GLU A 113 -13.14 5.46 -8.80
CA GLU A 113 -11.81 5.78 -8.30
C GLU A 113 -11.68 5.33 -6.84
N ILE A 114 -10.66 4.52 -6.54
CA ILE A 114 -10.34 4.06 -5.19
C ILE A 114 -8.92 4.51 -4.83
N LYS A 115 -8.82 5.32 -3.78
CA LYS A 115 -7.56 5.78 -3.19
C LYS A 115 -7.12 4.82 -2.10
N VAL A 116 -6.13 3.98 -2.39
CA VAL A 116 -5.59 2.98 -1.45
C VAL A 116 -4.42 3.57 -0.68
N VAL A 117 -4.53 3.61 0.64
CA VAL A 117 -3.53 4.18 1.56
C VAL A 117 -2.43 3.17 1.86
N TYR A 118 -1.19 3.61 1.77
CA TYR A 118 0.00 2.80 2.04
C TYR A 118 0.64 3.15 3.38
N LYS A 119 0.56 4.42 3.80
CA LYS A 119 1.08 4.92 5.08
C LYS A 119 0.41 6.24 5.45
N ILE A 120 0.58 6.61 6.71
CA ILE A 120 0.24 7.94 7.25
C ILE A 120 1.48 8.59 7.85
N ASN A 121 1.47 9.91 7.92
CA ASN A 121 2.46 10.70 8.64
C ASN A 121 1.82 12.01 9.10
N GLU A 122 2.44 12.68 10.04
CA GLU A 122 2.13 14.08 10.34
C GLU A 122 2.53 15.03 9.17
#